data_AF-A0A661PKM3-F1
#
_entry.id   AF-A0A661PKM3-F1
#
_cell.length_a   1.000
_cell.length_b   1.000
_cell.length_c   1.000
_cell.angle_alpha   90.00
_cell.angle_beta   90.00
_cell.angle_gamma   90.00
#
_symmetry.space_group_name_H-M   'P 1'
#
loop_
_entity.id
_entity.type
_entity.pdbx_description
1 polymer ?
#
loop_
_entity_poly.entity_id
_entity_poly.type
_entity_poly.pdbx_seq_one_letter_code
_entity_poly.pdbx_strand_id
1 'polypeptide(L)'
;MEKEERGKKIEVCKLQEASSKFASLQEAGVQIFVEGKSEIVGKNRYALEESAELAIYTSPPGQSELRAILEKVKPEKVYIIGIDPPSFTPQTFLSHLAGLVKYTLAKKDGQTTISALAAVTAQREATIRLGLEWLAAGGQVKVVVEDDNITLSKPTEKTEKYAQAELFLAIKNLLIETAAYRKHFHVTEAEGLIF
;
A
#
# COMPACT_ATOMS: atom_id res chain seq x y z
N MET A 1 11.94 -38.43 -5.67
CA MET A 1 10.62 -38.16 -6.26
C MET A 1 10.49 -36.65 -6.36
N GLU A 2 10.97 -36.08 -7.45
CA GLU A 2 10.76 -34.67 -7.79
C GLU A 2 9.35 -34.54 -8.37
N LYS A 3 8.49 -33.77 -7.70
CA LYS A 3 7.32 -33.19 -8.35
C LYS A 3 7.79 -31.89 -8.98
N GLU A 4 7.96 -31.88 -10.29
CA GLU A 4 7.94 -30.65 -11.08
C GLU A 4 6.60 -29.94 -10.79
N GLU A 5 6.62 -28.92 -9.94
CA GLU A 5 5.58 -27.91 -9.89
C GLU A 5 5.65 -27.14 -11.20
N ARG A 6 4.93 -27.65 -12.20
CA ARG A 6 4.61 -26.93 -13.42
C ARG A 6 3.81 -25.70 -12.99
N GLY A 7 4.48 -24.57 -12.79
CA GLY A 7 3.88 -23.33 -12.31
C GLY A 7 2.63 -23.03 -13.14
N LYS A 8 1.46 -22.94 -12.48
CA LYS A 8 0.21 -22.57 -13.14
C LYS A 8 0.43 -21.21 -13.81
N LYS A 9 0.28 -21.15 -15.14
CA LYS A 9 0.38 -19.90 -15.89
C LYS A 9 -0.84 -19.03 -15.53
N ILE A 10 -0.60 -17.94 -14.81
CA ILE A 10 -1.62 -16.92 -14.52
C ILE A 10 -1.99 -16.20 -15.82
N GLU A 11 -3.28 -16.12 -16.14
CA GLU A 11 -3.80 -15.32 -17.26
C GLU A 11 -3.86 -13.84 -16.84
N VAL A 12 -3.33 -12.91 -17.65
CA VAL A 12 -3.31 -11.48 -17.33
C VAL A 12 -4.03 -10.66 -18.39
N CYS A 13 -4.96 -9.80 -17.96
CA CYS A 13 -5.76 -8.95 -18.84
C CYS A 13 -5.68 -7.48 -18.39
N LYS A 14 -5.23 -6.55 -19.26
CA LYS A 14 -5.36 -5.10 -18.99
C LYS A 14 -6.77 -4.63 -19.33
N LEU A 15 -7.38 -3.85 -18.44
CA LEU A 15 -8.72 -3.26 -18.60
C LEU A 15 -8.67 -1.76 -18.33
N GLN A 16 -9.54 -1.01 -19.01
CA GLN A 16 -9.80 0.39 -18.65
C GLN A 16 -10.88 0.46 -17.56
N GLU A 17 -10.77 1.42 -16.64
CA GLU A 17 -11.75 1.64 -15.55
C GLU A 17 -13.18 1.81 -16.10
N ALA A 18 -13.35 2.61 -17.15
CA ALA A 18 -14.65 2.87 -17.77
C ALA A 18 -15.17 1.73 -18.68
N SER A 19 -14.51 0.56 -18.69
CA SER A 19 -14.92 -0.55 -19.56
C SER A 19 -16.15 -1.27 -19.01
N SER A 20 -17.07 -1.67 -19.90
CA SER A 20 -18.18 -2.55 -19.55
C SER A 20 -17.71 -3.87 -18.93
N LYS A 21 -16.50 -4.31 -19.31
CA LYS A 21 -15.87 -5.49 -18.72
C LYS A 21 -15.54 -5.28 -17.25
N PHE A 22 -14.96 -4.15 -16.84
CA PHE A 22 -14.71 -3.87 -15.42
C PHE A 22 -16.00 -3.80 -14.61
N ALA A 23 -17.03 -3.12 -15.13
CA ALA A 23 -18.36 -3.10 -14.49
C ALA A 23 -18.91 -4.51 -14.26
N SER A 24 -18.78 -5.41 -15.23
CA SER A 24 -19.21 -6.81 -15.08
C SER A 24 -18.43 -7.59 -14.03
N LEU A 25 -17.15 -7.25 -13.78
CA LEU A 25 -16.36 -7.89 -12.71
C LEU A 25 -16.89 -7.51 -11.32
N GLN A 26 -17.32 -6.25 -11.15
CA GLN A 26 -17.92 -5.78 -9.91
C GLN A 26 -19.25 -6.49 -9.65
N GLU A 27 -20.10 -6.62 -10.67
CA GLU A 27 -21.38 -7.33 -10.58
C GLU A 27 -21.19 -8.83 -10.30
N ALA A 28 -20.17 -9.45 -10.89
CA ALA A 28 -19.83 -10.85 -10.68
C ALA A 28 -19.16 -11.14 -9.32
N GLY A 29 -18.89 -10.11 -8.50
CA GLY A 29 -18.27 -10.26 -7.19
C GLY A 29 -16.80 -10.65 -7.25
N VAL A 30 -16.10 -10.37 -8.35
CA VAL A 30 -14.65 -10.59 -8.44
C VAL A 30 -13.96 -9.75 -7.38
N GLN A 31 -12.99 -10.35 -6.68
CA GLN A 31 -12.26 -9.66 -5.62
C GLN A 31 -11.38 -8.55 -6.21
N ILE A 32 -11.54 -7.33 -5.70
CA ILE A 32 -10.86 -6.13 -6.21
C ILE A 32 -9.87 -5.62 -5.17
N PHE A 33 -8.58 -5.55 -5.53
CA PHE A 33 -7.56 -4.88 -4.74
C PHE A 33 -7.68 -3.36 -4.89
N VAL A 34 -8.01 -2.69 -3.78
CA VAL A 34 -8.15 -1.24 -3.69
C VAL A 34 -7.41 -0.74 -2.45
N GLU A 35 -6.54 0.24 -2.66
CA GLU A 35 -5.84 0.98 -1.61
C GLU A 35 -5.82 2.47 -1.89
N GLY A 36 -5.59 3.26 -0.85
CA GLY A 36 -5.69 4.70 -0.93
C GLY A 36 -7.14 5.18 -0.97
N LYS A 37 -7.32 6.47 -1.28
CA LYS A 37 -8.65 7.02 -1.52
C LYS A 37 -9.17 6.51 -2.86
N SER A 38 -10.35 5.89 -2.86
CA SER A 38 -11.02 5.38 -4.06
C SER A 38 -12.54 5.50 -3.91
N GLU A 39 -13.23 5.69 -5.03
CA GLU A 39 -14.69 5.65 -5.10
C GLU A 39 -15.22 4.22 -5.33
N ILE A 40 -14.32 3.28 -5.68
CA ILE A 40 -14.64 1.87 -5.87
C ILE A 40 -14.48 1.12 -4.55
N VAL A 41 -15.50 0.33 -4.21
CA VAL A 41 -15.44 -0.58 -3.06
C VAL A 41 -14.58 -1.79 -3.40
N GLY A 42 -13.60 -2.07 -2.54
CA GLY A 42 -12.71 -3.23 -2.68
C GLY A 42 -12.02 -3.56 -1.36
N LYS A 43 -11.02 -4.43 -1.43
CA LYS A 43 -10.23 -4.90 -0.29
C LYS A 43 -8.79 -4.40 -0.42
N ASN A 44 -8.21 -3.95 0.69
CA ASN A 44 -6.76 -3.68 0.74
C ASN A 44 -5.96 -4.98 0.75
N ARG A 45 -4.62 -4.90 0.60
CA ARG A 45 -3.76 -6.10 0.47
C ARG A 45 -3.88 -7.08 1.65
N TYR A 46 -4.19 -6.57 2.84
CA TYR A 46 -4.30 -7.37 4.07
C TYR A 46 -5.68 -8.02 4.25
N ALA A 47 -6.71 -7.51 3.58
CA ALA A 47 -8.07 -8.06 3.61
C ALA A 47 -8.37 -9.04 2.45
N LEU A 48 -7.51 -9.12 1.44
CA LEU A 48 -7.65 -10.08 0.33
C LEU A 48 -7.61 -11.54 0.82
N GLU A 49 -8.32 -12.41 0.14
CA GLU A 49 -8.43 -13.85 0.42
C GLU A 49 -8.13 -14.67 -0.85
N GLU A 50 -7.96 -15.98 -0.71
CA GLU A 50 -7.76 -16.87 -1.87
C GLU A 50 -8.95 -16.77 -2.84
N SER A 51 -8.66 -16.61 -4.14
CA SER A 51 -9.66 -16.45 -5.20
C SER A 51 -9.06 -16.79 -6.55
N ALA A 52 -9.82 -17.44 -7.43
CA ALA A 52 -9.39 -17.75 -8.79
C ALA A 52 -9.21 -16.49 -9.66
N GLU A 53 -9.95 -15.42 -9.35
CA GLU A 53 -9.89 -14.15 -10.07
C GLU A 53 -9.55 -12.99 -9.14
N LEU A 54 -8.69 -12.09 -9.62
CA LEU A 54 -8.28 -10.87 -8.91
C LEU A 54 -8.26 -9.68 -9.87
N ALA A 55 -8.92 -8.58 -9.49
CA ALA A 55 -8.77 -7.29 -10.15
C ALA A 55 -7.82 -6.38 -9.35
N ILE A 56 -6.70 -5.99 -9.95
CA ILE A 56 -5.77 -4.99 -9.41
C ILE A 56 -6.23 -3.61 -9.86
N TYR A 57 -7.02 -2.97 -9.00
CA TYR A 57 -7.56 -1.66 -9.28
C TYR A 57 -6.55 -0.56 -8.99
N THR A 58 -6.04 -0.48 -7.76
CA THR A 58 -4.99 0.48 -7.41
C THR A 58 -3.63 -0.06 -7.84
N SER A 59 -2.75 0.78 -8.40
CA SER A 59 -1.36 0.38 -8.66
C SER A 59 -0.61 0.11 -7.34
N PRO A 60 -0.04 -1.10 -7.13
CA PRO A 60 0.67 -1.43 -5.89
C PRO A 60 1.86 -0.49 -5.63
N PRO A 61 2.27 -0.28 -4.36
CA PRO A 61 3.39 0.61 -4.07
C PRO A 61 4.77 0.00 -4.36
N GLY A 62 4.86 -1.30 -4.65
CA GLY A 62 6.11 -1.98 -4.96
C GLY A 62 5.91 -3.41 -5.48
N GLN A 63 6.98 -3.99 -6.03
CA GLN A 63 6.97 -5.37 -6.53
C GLN A 63 6.75 -6.37 -5.40
N SER A 64 7.34 -6.12 -4.22
CA SER A 64 7.18 -6.99 -3.06
C SER A 64 5.72 -7.05 -2.60
N GLU A 65 5.02 -5.91 -2.62
CA GLU A 65 3.60 -5.85 -2.30
C GLU A 65 2.74 -6.54 -3.34
N LEU A 66 3.02 -6.35 -4.64
CA LEU A 66 2.33 -7.08 -5.70
C LEU A 66 2.52 -8.60 -5.55
N ARG A 67 3.76 -9.03 -5.27
CA ARG A 67 4.07 -10.45 -5.05
C ARG A 67 3.30 -11.02 -3.86
N ALA A 68 3.29 -10.32 -2.72
CA ALA A 68 2.56 -10.75 -1.53
C ALA A 68 1.04 -10.85 -1.80
N ILE A 69 0.48 -9.92 -2.58
CA ILE A 69 -0.92 -9.98 -3.02
C ILE A 69 -1.18 -11.26 -3.83
N LEU A 70 -0.33 -11.55 -4.81
CA LEU A 70 -0.48 -12.72 -5.69
C LEU A 70 -0.28 -14.04 -4.92
N GLU A 71 0.70 -14.10 -4.01
CA GLU A 71 0.96 -15.26 -3.16
C GLU A 71 -0.20 -15.55 -2.20
N LYS A 72 -0.85 -14.49 -1.70
CA LYS A 72 -2.01 -14.60 -0.82
C LYS A 72 -3.27 -15.02 -1.56
N VAL A 73 -3.55 -14.42 -2.71
CA VAL A 73 -4.79 -14.66 -3.46
C VAL A 73 -4.72 -15.93 -4.30
N LYS A 74 -3.53 -16.30 -4.79
CA LYS A 74 -3.27 -17.42 -5.71
C LYS A 74 -4.22 -17.43 -6.93
N PRO A 75 -4.34 -16.31 -7.65
CA PRO A 75 -5.27 -16.21 -8.77
C PRO A 75 -4.82 -17.06 -9.95
N GLU A 76 -5.80 -17.60 -10.67
CA GLU A 76 -5.61 -18.17 -12.01
C GLU A 76 -5.70 -17.07 -13.08
N LYS A 77 -6.43 -15.98 -12.79
CA LYS A 77 -6.63 -14.84 -13.67
C LYS A 77 -6.53 -13.50 -12.94
N VAL A 78 -5.76 -12.58 -13.53
CA VAL A 78 -5.54 -11.23 -13.00
C VAL A 78 -5.98 -10.18 -14.01
N TYR A 79 -6.85 -9.26 -13.58
CA TYR A 79 -7.24 -8.07 -14.33
C TYR A 79 -6.49 -6.85 -13.82
N ILE A 80 -5.77 -6.15 -14.69
CA ILE A 80 -5.01 -4.95 -14.34
C ILE A 80 -5.77 -3.71 -14.83
N ILE A 81 -6.25 -2.90 -13.89
CA ILE A 81 -6.78 -1.55 -14.16
C ILE A 81 -5.70 -0.52 -13.80
N GLY A 82 -5.09 -0.67 -12.62
CA GLY A 82 -3.85 0.01 -12.27
C GLY A 82 -3.93 1.51 -11.99
N ILE A 83 -5.05 2.05 -11.52
CA ILE A 83 -5.19 3.46 -11.19
C ILE A 83 -4.16 3.89 -10.15
N ASP A 84 -3.38 4.92 -10.48
CA ASP A 84 -2.42 5.50 -9.55
C ASP A 84 -3.15 6.30 -8.47
N PRO A 85 -2.93 6.01 -7.18
CA PRO A 85 -3.42 6.88 -6.12
C PRO A 85 -2.65 8.22 -6.18
N PRO A 86 -3.20 9.30 -5.57
CA PRO A 86 -2.52 10.59 -5.54
C PRO A 86 -1.06 10.48 -5.10
N SER A 87 -0.16 11.06 -5.88
CA SER A 87 1.26 11.03 -5.56
C SER A 87 1.55 11.93 -4.36
N PHE A 88 2.50 11.48 -3.52
CA PHE A 88 2.99 12.30 -2.42
C PHE A 88 4.36 12.90 -2.74
N THR A 89 4.53 14.16 -2.36
CA THR A 89 5.86 14.67 -2.00
C THR A 89 6.15 14.27 -0.55
N PRO A 90 7.40 14.30 -0.08
CA PRO A 90 7.70 14.01 1.32
C PRO A 90 6.88 14.88 2.28
N GLN A 91 6.71 16.17 1.97
CA GLN A 91 5.93 17.11 2.79
C GLN A 91 4.44 16.76 2.81
N THR A 92 3.85 16.44 1.65
CA THR A 92 2.42 16.10 1.61
C THR A 92 2.14 14.74 2.24
N PHE A 93 3.06 13.77 2.10
CA PHE A 93 3.00 12.49 2.81
C PHE A 93 3.03 12.69 4.33
N LEU A 94 4.04 13.39 4.85
CA LEU A 94 4.20 13.62 6.28
C LEU A 94 3.03 14.41 6.88
N SER A 95 2.52 15.40 6.16
CA SER A 95 1.32 16.14 6.57
C SER A 95 0.08 15.25 6.64
N HIS A 96 -0.13 14.39 5.64
CA HIS A 96 -1.23 13.43 5.64
C HIS A 96 -1.08 12.42 6.79
N LEU A 97 0.11 11.83 6.97
CA LEU A 97 0.38 10.89 8.07
C LEU A 97 0.16 11.55 9.44
N ALA A 98 0.58 12.79 9.63
CA ALA A 98 0.29 13.55 10.86
C ALA A 98 -1.22 13.72 11.08
N GLY A 99 -2.00 13.92 10.02
CA GLY A 99 -3.48 13.93 10.08
C GLY A 99 -4.06 12.60 10.54
N LEU A 100 -3.58 11.47 10.00
CA LEU A 100 -3.99 10.12 10.40
C LEU A 100 -3.62 9.82 11.87
N VAL A 101 -2.43 10.23 12.30
CA VAL A 101 -1.97 10.11 13.69
C VAL A 101 -2.88 10.90 14.63
N LYS A 102 -3.19 12.17 14.30
CA LYS A 102 -4.11 13.00 15.09
C LYS A 102 -5.50 12.38 15.18
N TYR A 103 -6.02 11.87 14.06
CA TYR A 103 -7.31 11.18 14.04
C TYR A 103 -7.29 9.94 14.93
N THR A 104 -6.23 9.12 14.84
CA THR A 104 -6.09 7.89 15.64
C THR A 104 -6.04 8.21 17.14
N LEU A 105 -5.28 9.22 17.55
CA LEU A 105 -5.27 9.72 18.93
C LEU A 105 -6.66 10.19 19.40
N ALA A 106 -7.43 10.85 18.54
CA ALA A 106 -8.71 11.43 18.90
C ALA A 106 -9.90 10.46 18.85
N LYS A 107 -9.82 9.39 18.03
CA LYS A 107 -10.98 8.55 17.67
C LYS A 107 -10.75 7.05 17.83
N LYS A 108 -9.51 6.62 18.07
CA LYS A 108 -9.11 5.20 18.18
C LYS A 108 -8.28 4.93 19.43
N ASP A 109 -8.35 5.80 20.43
CA ASP A 109 -7.57 5.71 21.67
C ASP A 109 -6.06 5.53 21.44
N GLY A 110 -5.55 6.10 20.34
CA GLY A 110 -4.14 5.98 19.95
C GLY A 110 -3.75 4.64 19.33
N GLN A 111 -4.68 3.71 19.12
CA GLN A 111 -4.42 2.37 18.61
C GLN A 111 -4.66 2.27 17.10
N THR A 112 -3.67 1.75 16.37
CA THR A 112 -3.75 1.44 14.94
C THR A 112 -2.72 0.38 14.58
N THR A 113 -2.55 0.07 13.29
CA THR A 113 -1.49 -0.82 12.82
C THR A 113 -0.71 -0.23 11.65
N ILE A 114 0.51 -0.74 11.42
CA ILE A 114 1.35 -0.35 10.28
C ILE A 114 0.62 -0.71 8.98
N SER A 115 0.04 -1.90 8.92
CA SER A 115 -0.76 -2.39 7.80
C SER A 115 -1.94 -1.48 7.47
N ALA A 116 -2.68 -1.02 8.48
CA ALA A 116 -3.81 -0.11 8.28
C ALA A 116 -3.37 1.24 7.69
N LEU A 117 -2.28 1.82 8.20
CA LEU A 117 -1.73 3.08 7.68
C LEU A 117 -1.16 2.91 6.26
N ALA A 118 -0.49 1.79 5.99
CA ALA A 118 0.05 1.46 4.67
C ALA A 118 -1.07 1.33 3.62
N ALA A 119 -2.16 0.64 3.98
CA ALA A 119 -3.33 0.46 3.12
C ALA A 119 -4.05 1.79 2.81
N VAL A 120 -4.31 2.61 3.85
CA VAL A 120 -5.03 3.89 3.69
C VAL A 120 -4.21 4.91 2.88
N THR A 121 -2.88 4.85 2.94
CA THR A 121 -2.00 5.75 2.18
C THR A 121 -1.58 5.18 0.83
N ALA A 122 -1.89 3.91 0.55
CA ALA A 122 -1.33 3.13 -0.57
C ALA A 122 0.20 3.25 -0.63
N GLN A 123 0.88 3.15 0.51
CA GLN A 123 2.34 3.20 0.61
C GLN A 123 2.91 1.88 1.14
N ARG A 124 4.23 1.73 1.04
CA ARG A 124 4.95 0.60 1.65
C ARG A 124 5.00 0.77 3.16
N GLU A 125 5.03 -0.34 3.90
CA GLU A 125 5.15 -0.30 5.36
C GLU A 125 6.42 0.41 5.83
N ALA A 126 7.53 0.24 5.10
CA ALA A 126 8.78 0.95 5.39
C ALA A 126 8.61 2.47 5.37
N THR A 127 7.83 3.00 4.42
CA THR A 127 7.52 4.43 4.32
C THR A 127 6.71 4.91 5.53
N ILE A 128 5.76 4.09 6.01
CA ILE A 128 4.99 4.39 7.23
C ILE A 128 5.89 4.41 8.45
N ARG A 129 6.75 3.40 8.63
CA ARG A 129 7.68 3.30 9.78
C ARG A 129 8.58 4.54 9.87
N LEU A 130 9.24 4.90 8.77
CA LEU A 130 10.09 6.10 8.73
C LEU A 130 9.29 7.39 8.94
N GLY A 131 8.07 7.47 8.40
CA GLY A 131 7.18 8.60 8.63
C GLY A 131 6.81 8.78 10.10
N LEU A 132 6.50 7.68 10.80
CA LEU A 132 6.19 7.71 12.24
C LEU A 132 7.42 8.05 13.08
N GLU A 133 8.58 7.51 12.75
CA GLU A 133 9.86 7.89 13.37
C GLU A 133 10.17 9.37 13.16
N TRP A 134 9.89 9.91 11.97
CA TRP A 134 10.09 11.33 11.66
C TRP A 134 9.18 12.23 12.51
N LEU A 135 7.92 11.85 12.68
CA LEU A 135 6.97 12.55 13.56
C LEU A 135 7.41 12.48 15.03
N ALA A 136 7.96 11.33 15.46
CA ALA A 136 8.47 11.14 16.82
C ALA A 136 9.73 11.97 17.09
N ALA A 137 10.71 11.95 16.18
CA ALA A 137 11.92 12.77 16.25
C ALA A 137 11.59 14.28 16.23
N GLY A 138 10.50 14.66 15.58
CA GLY A 138 9.95 16.02 15.58
C GLY A 138 9.22 16.43 16.86
N GLY A 139 9.08 15.54 17.83
CA GLY A 139 8.32 15.78 19.06
C GLY A 139 6.82 15.93 18.82
N GLN A 140 6.28 15.38 17.72
CA GLN A 140 4.86 15.53 17.37
C GLN A 140 3.98 14.42 17.97
N VAL A 141 4.54 13.24 18.20
CA VAL A 141 3.84 12.08 18.77
C VAL A 141 4.85 11.13 19.43
N LYS A 142 4.46 10.39 20.46
CA LYS A 142 5.20 9.23 20.93
C LYS A 142 4.63 7.97 20.28
N VAL A 143 5.49 7.16 19.66
CA VAL A 143 5.13 5.94 18.94
C VAL A 143 5.76 4.73 19.62
N VAL A 144 4.97 3.72 19.93
CA VAL A 144 5.43 2.39 20.33
C VAL A 144 4.94 1.41 19.27
N VAL A 145 5.83 0.58 18.75
CA VAL A 145 5.51 -0.42 17.71
C VAL A 145 5.86 -1.80 18.25
N GLU A 146 4.89 -2.69 18.19
CA GLU A 146 5.02 -4.12 18.53
C GLU A 146 4.48 -4.93 17.33
N ASP A 147 5.40 -5.49 16.54
CA ASP A 147 5.11 -6.12 15.26
C ASP A 147 4.38 -5.20 14.26
N ASP A 148 3.07 -5.42 14.07
CA ASP A 148 2.18 -4.60 13.25
C ASP A 148 1.42 -3.57 14.10
N ASN A 149 1.26 -3.78 15.40
CA ASN A 149 0.48 -2.93 16.28
C ASN A 149 1.23 -1.64 16.63
N ILE A 150 0.49 -0.53 16.68
CA ILE A 150 1.01 0.79 17.00
C ILE A 150 0.18 1.39 18.13
N THR A 151 0.89 1.84 19.17
CA THR A 151 0.33 2.67 20.23
C THR A 151 0.90 4.07 20.16
N LEU A 152 0.02 5.04 19.91
CA LEU A 152 0.31 6.46 19.81
C LEU A 152 -0.07 7.17 21.12
N SER A 153 0.79 8.06 21.60
CA SER A 153 0.52 8.88 22.79
C SER A 153 1.09 10.29 22.66
N LYS A 154 0.75 11.16 23.62
CA LYS A 154 1.23 12.54 23.64
C LYS A 154 2.77 12.57 23.62
N PRO A 155 3.38 13.52 22.89
CA PRO A 155 4.83 13.61 22.79
C PRO A 155 5.48 13.97 24.13
N THR A 156 6.78 13.69 24.25
CA THR A 156 7.59 13.95 25.45
C THR A 156 8.51 15.18 25.28
N GLU A 157 8.13 16.15 24.44
CA GLU A 157 8.82 17.44 24.16
C GLU A 157 10.24 17.39 23.56
N LYS A 158 10.96 16.26 23.65
CA LYS A 158 12.32 16.13 23.09
C LYS A 158 12.29 16.06 21.56
N THR A 159 13.07 16.92 20.91
CA THR A 159 13.24 16.93 19.45
C THR A 159 14.66 16.53 19.06
N GLU A 160 14.79 15.74 18.00
CA GLU A 160 16.06 15.20 17.50
C GLU A 160 16.25 15.64 16.04
N LYS A 161 16.61 16.92 15.85
CA LYS A 161 16.63 17.59 14.54
C LYS A 161 17.53 16.90 13.50
N TYR A 162 18.67 16.33 13.92
CA TYR A 162 19.57 15.63 13.00
C TYR A 162 18.94 14.33 12.49
N ALA A 163 18.41 13.49 13.39
CA ALA A 163 17.68 12.28 13.02
C ALA A 163 16.48 12.60 12.11
N GLN A 164 15.75 13.68 12.42
CA GLN A 164 14.62 14.10 11.61
C GLN A 164 15.01 14.47 10.16
N ALA A 165 16.18 15.08 9.94
CA ALA A 165 16.66 15.40 8.60
C ALA A 165 17.05 14.15 7.79
N GLU A 166 17.69 13.17 8.42
CA GLU A 166 18.05 11.90 7.78
C GLU A 166 16.81 11.08 7.41
N LEU A 167 15.87 10.97 8.34
CA LEU A 167 14.58 10.31 8.11
C LEU A 167 13.81 10.95 6.95
N PHE A 168 13.84 12.29 6.84
CA PHE A 168 13.21 12.99 5.72
C PHE A 168 13.80 12.57 4.36
N LEU A 169 15.13 12.43 4.28
CA LEU A 169 15.79 11.99 3.05
C LEU A 169 15.46 10.53 2.71
N ALA A 170 15.42 9.65 3.72
CA ALA A 170 15.05 8.26 3.53
C ALA A 170 13.60 8.10 3.04
N ILE A 171 12.65 8.86 3.63
CA ILE A 171 11.25 8.92 3.16
C ILE A 171 11.19 9.38 1.70
N LYS A 172 11.94 10.43 1.35
CA LYS A 172 11.99 10.94 -0.02
C LYS A 172 12.42 9.85 -1.02
N ASN A 173 13.44 9.07 -0.68
CA ASN A 173 13.92 8.00 -1.55
C ASN A 173 12.85 6.90 -1.74
N LEU A 174 12.19 6.46 -0.66
CA LEU A 174 11.12 5.46 -0.75
C LEU A 174 9.92 5.95 -1.58
N LEU A 175 9.56 7.23 -1.48
CA LEU A 175 8.50 7.82 -2.30
C LEU A 175 8.88 7.89 -3.78
N ILE A 176 10.15 8.22 -4.09
CA ILE A 176 10.68 8.19 -5.46
C ILE A 176 10.65 6.76 -6.02
N GLU A 177 11.09 5.77 -5.26
CA GLU A 177 11.02 4.36 -5.67
C GLU A 177 9.60 3.89 -5.91
N THR A 178 8.66 4.27 -5.04
CA THR A 178 7.23 3.94 -5.19
C THR A 178 6.68 4.55 -6.48
N ALA A 179 7.00 5.82 -6.75
CA ALA A 179 6.58 6.49 -7.98
C ALA A 179 7.23 5.88 -9.24
N ALA A 180 8.52 5.50 -9.15
CA ALA A 180 9.22 4.84 -10.25
C ALA A 180 8.64 3.45 -10.54
N TYR A 181 8.35 2.67 -9.50
CA TYR A 181 7.68 1.38 -9.63
C TYR A 181 6.31 1.52 -10.28
N ARG A 182 5.47 2.47 -9.86
CA ARG A 182 4.16 2.69 -10.48
C ARG A 182 4.26 3.06 -11.96
N LYS A 183 5.23 3.91 -12.33
CA LYS A 183 5.50 4.19 -13.75
C LYS A 183 5.88 2.92 -14.51
N HIS A 184 6.73 2.08 -13.93
CA HIS A 184 7.08 0.78 -14.51
C HIS A 184 5.86 -0.14 -14.64
N PHE A 185 5.00 -0.20 -13.62
CA PHE A 185 3.76 -0.98 -13.58
C PHE A 185 2.83 -0.68 -14.77
N HIS A 186 2.80 0.57 -15.25
CA HIS A 186 1.98 0.96 -16.40
C HIS A 186 2.56 0.53 -17.76
N VAL A 187 3.87 0.70 -17.92
CA VAL A 187 4.55 0.52 -19.23
C VAL A 187 4.98 -0.91 -19.51
N THR A 188 5.13 -1.74 -18.48
CA THR A 188 5.47 -3.16 -18.66
C THR A 188 4.28 -3.93 -19.20
N GLU A 189 4.56 -4.92 -20.05
CA GLU A 189 3.55 -5.88 -20.50
C GLU A 189 2.96 -6.61 -19.30
N ALA A 190 1.68 -6.95 -19.37
CA ALA A 190 0.93 -7.45 -18.22
C ALA A 190 1.55 -8.74 -17.65
N GLU A 191 2.09 -9.59 -18.51
CA GLU A 191 2.77 -10.84 -18.13
C GLU A 191 4.09 -10.58 -17.40
N GLY A 192 4.89 -9.58 -17.84
CA GLY A 192 6.19 -9.25 -17.24
C GLY A 192 6.12 -8.54 -15.87
N LEU A 193 4.92 -8.25 -15.36
CA LEU A 193 4.72 -7.74 -14.00
C LEU A 193 4.51 -8.85 -12.97
N ILE A 194 4.00 -10.00 -13.44
CA ILE A 194 3.56 -11.12 -12.62
C ILE A 194 4.61 -12.23 -12.59
N PHE A 195 5.40 -12.38 -13.65
CA PHE A 195 6.48 -13.36 -13.79
C PHE A 195 7.86 -12.68 -13.77
#